data_AF-A0A7X0VSR1-F1
#
_entry.id   AF-A0A7X0VSR1-F1
#
_cell.length_a   1.000
_cell.length_b   1.000
_cell.length_c   1.000
_cell.angle_alpha   90.00
_cell.angle_beta   90.00
_cell.angle_gamma   90.00
#
_symmetry.space_group_name_H-M   'P 1'
#
loop_
_entity.id
_entity.type
_entity.pdbx_description
1 polymer ?
#
loop_
_entity_poly.entity_id
_entity_poly.type
_entity_poly.pdbx_seq_one_letter_code
_entity_poly.pdbx_strand_id
1 'polypeptide(L)'
;MQCKKVYYNKYKNLNNKEEAFIYAKKLFDEDNTYENYKNARNLLNNVAEIKDFKAETINKLKKKDSYISMEILSYEGDVGELFNIVSNYKIDEGYYEFKYLVKSLIYRCFYESKITGNNICELLEVIEKENDNGIIDMIPLLMDKENKEVYLVKVIEILRKMVEFHFQVGTRSSYAKGAYYCSVAKDIYEFLNRKAEFESYYRNIMLQNKRRPALRDEMERRMNN
;
A
#
# COMPACT_ATOMS: atom_id res chain seq x y z
N MET A 1 -14.47 25.59 13.26
CA MET A 1 -14.80 24.14 13.38
C MET A 1 -16.30 23.82 13.32
N GLN A 2 -17.22 24.76 13.63
CA GLN A 2 -18.68 24.53 13.61
C GLN A 2 -19.32 24.57 12.21
N CYS A 3 -18.80 25.35 11.26
CA CYS A 3 -19.34 25.39 9.88
C CYS A 3 -19.20 24.06 9.12
N LYS A 4 -18.07 23.35 9.20
CA LYS A 4 -17.83 22.12 8.42
C LYS A 4 -18.82 20.99 8.75
N LYS A 5 -19.23 20.85 10.02
CA LYS A 5 -20.20 19.81 10.46
C LYS A 5 -21.65 20.09 10.04
N VAL A 6 -22.04 21.36 9.93
CA VAL A 6 -23.41 21.75 9.54
C VAL A 6 -23.65 21.49 8.05
N TYR A 7 -22.65 21.67 7.19
CA TYR A 7 -22.79 21.44 5.75
C TYR A 7 -22.83 19.95 5.36
N TYR A 8 -22.01 19.10 5.98
CA TYR A 8 -22.03 17.65 5.73
C TYR A 8 -23.42 17.03 5.98
N ASN A 9 -24.09 17.41 7.07
CA ASN A 9 -25.43 16.91 7.39
C ASN A 9 -26.53 17.47 6.46
N LYS A 10 -26.36 18.66 5.87
CA LYS A 10 -27.33 19.24 4.94
C LYS A 10 -27.33 18.51 3.59
N TYR A 11 -26.17 18.00 3.15
CA TYR A 11 -26.00 17.46 1.81
C TYR A 11 -25.99 15.92 1.71
N LYS A 12 -25.89 15.21 2.83
CA LYS A 12 -26.07 13.75 2.89
C LYS A 12 -27.44 13.28 2.36
N ASN A 13 -28.42 14.19 2.32
CA ASN A 13 -29.79 13.98 1.81
C ASN A 13 -30.03 14.64 0.44
N LEU A 14 -28.99 14.95 -0.35
CA LEU A 14 -29.18 15.49 -1.69
C LEU A 14 -29.81 14.44 -2.60
N ASN A 15 -31.12 14.56 -2.83
CA ASN A 15 -31.80 13.90 -3.93
C ASN A 15 -31.36 14.45 -5.31
N ASN A 16 -30.61 15.56 -5.33
CA ASN A 16 -30.06 16.18 -6.54
C ASN A 16 -28.58 15.78 -6.75
N LYS A 17 -28.35 14.91 -7.75
CA LYS A 17 -27.02 14.36 -8.09
C LYS A 17 -26.03 15.44 -8.57
N GLU A 18 -26.52 16.48 -9.24
CA GLU A 18 -25.68 17.54 -9.81
C GLU A 18 -25.10 18.45 -8.72
N GLU A 19 -25.92 18.82 -7.73
CA GLU A 19 -25.46 19.58 -6.57
C GLU A 19 -24.45 18.81 -5.72
N ALA A 20 -24.63 17.49 -5.59
CA ALA A 20 -23.70 16.63 -4.85
C ALA A 20 -22.33 16.59 -5.54
N PHE A 21 -22.30 16.51 -6.87
CA PHE A 21 -21.08 16.55 -7.66
C PHE A 21 -20.33 17.88 -7.55
N ILE A 22 -21.04 19.01 -7.69
CA ILE A 22 -20.44 20.35 -7.54
C ILE A 22 -19.84 20.53 -6.15
N TYR A 23 -20.56 20.10 -5.10
CA TYR A 23 -20.07 20.21 -3.73
C TYR A 23 -18.89 19.29 -3.45
N ALA A 24 -18.93 18.05 -3.92
CA ALA A 24 -17.82 17.11 -3.79
C ALA A 24 -16.53 17.65 -4.44
N LYS A 25 -16.64 18.21 -5.65
CA LYS A 25 -15.54 18.91 -6.30
C LYS A 25 -15.01 20.06 -5.46
N LYS A 26 -15.90 20.95 -5.03
CA LYS A 26 -15.53 22.12 -4.21
C LYS A 26 -14.82 21.70 -2.92
N LEU A 27 -15.34 20.70 -2.21
CA LEU A 27 -14.77 20.19 -0.97
C LEU A 27 -13.32 19.74 -1.16
N PHE A 28 -13.04 18.99 -2.23
CA PHE A 28 -11.69 18.53 -2.52
C PHE A 28 -10.81 19.66 -3.08
N ASP A 29 -11.35 20.52 -3.94
CA ASP A 29 -10.60 21.59 -4.60
C ASP A 29 -10.14 22.69 -3.66
N GLU A 30 -10.91 22.97 -2.61
CA GLU A 30 -10.54 23.93 -1.56
C GLU A 30 -9.36 23.44 -0.72
N ASP A 31 -9.25 22.13 -0.50
CA ASP A 31 -8.23 21.52 0.36
C ASP A 31 -8.00 20.06 -0.04
N ASN A 32 -6.89 19.81 -0.76
CA ASN A 32 -6.58 18.54 -1.43
C ASN A 32 -6.07 17.45 -0.47
N THR A 33 -6.79 17.18 0.63
CA THR A 33 -6.45 16.11 1.58
C THR A 33 -7.19 14.80 1.27
N TYR A 34 -6.63 13.68 1.72
CA TYR A 34 -7.28 12.37 1.64
C TYR A 34 -8.64 12.34 2.34
N GLU A 35 -8.74 12.95 3.53
CA GLU A 35 -10.00 13.00 4.27
C GLU A 35 -11.10 13.76 3.50
N ASN A 36 -10.76 14.87 2.84
CA ASN A 36 -11.71 15.58 1.99
C ASN A 36 -12.07 14.78 0.74
N TYR A 37 -11.13 14.04 0.16
CA TYR A 37 -11.44 13.10 -0.93
C TYR A 37 -12.44 12.04 -0.48
N LYS A 38 -12.19 11.37 0.65
CA LYS A 38 -13.07 10.32 1.20
C LYS A 38 -14.48 10.87 1.48
N ASN A 39 -14.57 12.07 2.06
CA ASN A 39 -15.84 12.73 2.30
C ASN A 39 -16.58 13.10 0.99
N ALA A 40 -15.87 13.63 0.00
CA ALA A 40 -16.41 13.90 -1.32
C ALA A 40 -16.90 12.61 -2.01
N ARG A 41 -16.10 11.55 -1.96
CA ARG A 41 -16.39 10.24 -2.53
C ARG A 41 -17.61 9.57 -1.88
N ASN A 42 -17.81 9.75 -0.58
CA ASN A 42 -19.00 9.27 0.14
C ASN A 42 -20.29 9.96 -0.32
N LEU A 43 -20.22 11.26 -0.63
CA LEU A 43 -21.36 12.01 -1.19
C LEU A 43 -21.74 11.51 -2.59
N LEU A 44 -20.76 10.99 -3.33
CA LEU A 44 -20.94 10.52 -4.70
C LEU A 44 -21.26 9.03 -4.82
N ASN A 45 -21.38 8.28 -3.72
CA ASN A 45 -21.57 6.82 -3.71
C ASN A 45 -22.73 6.31 -4.61
N ASN A 46 -23.72 7.15 -4.94
CA ASN A 46 -24.88 6.81 -5.78
C ASN A 46 -25.02 7.68 -7.06
N VAL A 47 -23.93 8.34 -7.46
CA VAL A 47 -23.86 9.29 -8.57
C VAL A 47 -23.05 8.63 -9.70
N ALA A 48 -23.52 8.73 -10.95
CA ALA A 48 -22.89 8.03 -12.08
C ALA A 48 -21.52 8.62 -12.43
N GLU A 49 -21.36 9.92 -12.16
CA GLU A 49 -20.24 10.80 -12.44
C GLU A 49 -19.04 10.58 -11.51
N ILE A 50 -19.11 9.59 -10.60
CA ILE A 50 -18.05 9.27 -9.65
C ILE A 50 -16.73 8.89 -10.32
N LYS A 51 -16.81 8.26 -11.50
CA LYS A 51 -15.64 7.91 -12.31
C LYS A 51 -14.91 9.16 -12.81
N ASP A 52 -15.66 10.18 -13.22
CA ASP A 52 -15.11 11.44 -13.72
C ASP A 52 -14.45 12.21 -12.58
N PHE A 53 -15.09 12.27 -11.40
CA PHE A 53 -14.50 12.87 -10.20
C PHE A 53 -13.16 12.21 -9.83
N LYS A 54 -13.11 10.88 -9.76
CA LYS A 54 -11.87 10.14 -9.47
C LYS A 54 -10.78 10.47 -10.48
N ALA A 55 -11.08 10.37 -11.77
CA ALA A 55 -10.11 10.59 -12.84
C ALA A 55 -9.54 12.02 -12.81
N GLU A 56 -10.41 13.02 -12.62
CA GLU A 56 -10.00 14.42 -12.49
C GLU A 56 -9.11 14.66 -11.26
N THR A 57 -9.49 14.11 -10.09
CA THR A 57 -8.71 14.25 -8.86
C THR A 57 -7.32 13.64 -9.01
N ILE A 58 -7.21 12.42 -9.54
CA ILE A 58 -5.92 11.76 -9.74
C ILE A 58 -5.06 12.55 -10.73
N ASN A 59 -5.62 13.01 -11.84
CA ASN A 59 -4.89 13.82 -12.82
C ASN A 59 -4.38 15.15 -12.24
N LYS A 60 -5.13 15.74 -11.32
CA LYS A 60 -4.73 16.96 -10.60
C LYS A 60 -3.58 16.68 -9.63
N LEU A 61 -3.65 15.60 -8.87
CA LEU A 61 -2.66 15.27 -7.82
C LEU A 61 -1.35 14.70 -8.37
N LYS A 62 -1.38 13.96 -9.48
CA LYS A 62 -0.18 13.41 -10.14
C LYS A 62 0.92 14.45 -10.40
N LYS A 63 0.57 15.74 -10.46
CA LYS A 63 1.50 16.85 -10.71
C LYS A 63 2.01 17.55 -9.44
N LYS A 64 1.48 17.22 -8.26
CA LYS A 64 1.72 17.98 -7.01
C LYS A 64 2.07 17.13 -5.80
N ASP A 65 1.44 15.97 -5.62
CA ASP A 65 1.59 15.18 -4.40
C ASP A 65 1.40 13.68 -4.70
N SER A 66 2.50 12.94 -4.78
CA SER A 66 2.49 11.49 -5.03
C SER A 66 1.83 10.72 -3.88
N TYR A 67 1.96 11.18 -2.64
CA TYR A 67 1.53 10.41 -1.47
C TYR A 67 0.01 10.44 -1.33
N ILE A 68 -0.61 11.63 -1.42
CA ILE A 68 -2.09 11.74 -1.41
C ILE A 68 -2.70 11.00 -2.60
N SER A 69 -2.03 11.02 -3.77
CA SER A 69 -2.45 10.21 -4.92
C SER A 69 -2.47 8.73 -4.58
N MET A 70 -1.43 8.21 -3.91
CA MET A 70 -1.36 6.81 -3.51
C MET A 70 -2.40 6.44 -2.45
N GLU A 71 -2.69 7.32 -1.48
CA GLU A 71 -3.78 7.13 -0.52
C GLU A 71 -5.13 6.95 -1.21
N ILE A 72 -5.45 7.84 -2.16
CA ILE A 72 -6.70 7.78 -2.93
C ILE A 72 -6.76 6.53 -3.82
N LEU A 73 -5.67 6.21 -4.54
CA LEU A 73 -5.65 5.05 -5.42
C LEU A 73 -5.73 3.73 -4.63
N SER A 74 -5.10 3.68 -3.45
CA SER A 74 -5.22 2.54 -2.53
C SER A 74 -6.66 2.37 -2.05
N TYR A 75 -7.31 3.48 -1.66
CA TYR A 75 -8.70 3.48 -1.23
C TYR A 75 -9.63 2.94 -2.33
N GLU A 76 -9.49 3.45 -3.56
CA GLU A 76 -10.30 3.02 -4.72
C GLU A 76 -9.90 1.65 -5.29
N GLY A 77 -8.79 1.06 -4.84
CA GLY A 77 -8.26 -0.21 -5.34
C GLY A 77 -7.69 -0.15 -6.76
N ASP A 78 -7.18 1.00 -7.17
CA ASP A 78 -6.56 1.19 -8.48
C ASP A 78 -5.08 0.77 -8.48
N VAL A 79 -4.89 -0.54 -8.42
CA VAL A 79 -3.56 -1.16 -8.30
C VAL A 79 -2.66 -0.86 -9.51
N GLY A 80 -3.23 -0.78 -10.71
CA GLY A 80 -2.47 -0.47 -11.93
C GLY A 80 -1.81 0.92 -11.85
N GLU A 81 -2.58 1.93 -11.45
CA GLU A 81 -2.07 3.29 -11.30
C GLU A 81 -1.11 3.43 -10.11
N LEU A 82 -1.33 2.70 -9.01
CA LEU A 82 -0.36 2.62 -7.91
C LEU A 82 1.02 2.13 -8.39
N PHE A 83 1.06 1.09 -9.24
CA PHE A 83 2.30 0.63 -9.84
C PHE A 83 2.92 1.68 -10.76
N ASN A 84 2.11 2.38 -11.56
CA ASN A 84 2.59 3.43 -12.47
C ASN A 84 3.24 4.60 -11.72
N ILE A 85 2.75 4.96 -10.53
CA ILE A 85 3.41 5.98 -9.68
C ILE A 85 4.79 5.48 -9.28
N VAL A 86 4.85 4.28 -8.69
CA VAL A 86 6.09 3.73 -8.13
C VAL A 86 7.13 3.40 -9.22
N SER A 87 6.71 3.03 -10.42
CA SER A 87 7.63 2.72 -11.54
C SER A 87 8.48 3.91 -11.99
N ASN A 88 8.09 5.14 -11.64
CA ASN A 88 8.85 6.34 -11.98
C ASN A 88 10.03 6.59 -11.02
N TYR A 89 10.10 5.86 -9.92
CA TYR A 89 11.10 6.06 -8.88
C TYR A 89 12.15 4.95 -8.90
N LYS A 90 13.40 5.35 -8.60
CA LYS A 90 14.39 4.41 -8.08
C LYS A 90 14.11 4.15 -6.60
N ILE A 91 14.56 3.00 -6.09
CA ILE A 91 14.24 2.56 -4.72
C ILE A 91 14.79 3.51 -3.64
N ASP A 92 15.92 4.17 -3.91
CA ASP A 92 16.58 5.14 -3.04
C ASP A 92 15.86 6.50 -3.02
N GLU A 93 15.22 6.88 -4.11
CA GLU A 93 14.45 8.13 -4.25
C GLU A 93 13.01 7.99 -3.76
N GLY A 94 12.36 6.83 -4.01
CA GLY A 94 10.94 6.59 -3.73
C GLY A 94 10.68 5.52 -2.66
N TYR A 95 11.60 5.33 -1.71
CA TYR A 95 11.53 4.25 -0.72
C TYR A 95 10.17 4.21 0.02
N TYR A 96 9.63 5.37 0.37
CA TYR A 96 8.36 5.46 1.10
C TYR A 96 7.17 5.07 0.24
N GLU A 97 7.18 5.43 -1.04
CA GLU A 97 6.20 5.03 -2.04
C GLU A 97 6.24 3.51 -2.26
N PHE A 98 7.43 2.91 -2.39
CA PHE A 98 7.57 1.45 -2.43
C PHE A 98 7.04 0.78 -1.15
N LYS A 99 7.37 1.32 0.04
CA LYS A 99 6.88 0.82 1.33
C LYS A 99 5.35 0.89 1.40
N TYR A 100 4.76 2.02 0.99
CA TYR A 100 3.31 2.21 0.99
C TYR A 100 2.63 1.24 0.03
N LEU A 101 3.16 1.09 -1.19
CA LEU A 101 2.63 0.15 -2.18
C LEU A 101 2.62 -1.29 -1.65
N VAL A 102 3.72 -1.73 -1.02
CA VAL A 102 3.80 -3.06 -0.40
C VAL A 102 2.71 -3.23 0.67
N LYS A 103 2.58 -2.26 1.59
CA LYS A 103 1.55 -2.29 2.63
C LYS A 103 0.15 -2.39 2.04
N SER A 104 -0.17 -1.52 1.06
CA SER A 104 -1.49 -1.46 0.40
C SER A 104 -1.85 -2.79 -0.26
N LEU A 105 -0.93 -3.37 -1.02
CA LEU A 105 -1.16 -4.63 -1.73
C LEU A 105 -1.26 -5.82 -0.79
N ILE A 106 -0.39 -5.91 0.22
CA ILE A 106 -0.46 -6.98 1.22
C ILE A 106 -1.78 -6.88 1.96
N TYR A 107 -2.14 -5.72 2.50
CA TYR A 107 -3.39 -5.54 3.21
C TYR A 107 -4.59 -5.93 2.35
N ARG A 108 -4.64 -5.45 1.10
CA ARG A 108 -5.70 -5.81 0.15
C ARG A 108 -5.80 -7.32 -0.09
N CYS A 109 -4.67 -8.00 -0.22
CA CYS A 109 -4.65 -9.45 -0.43
C CYS A 109 -5.10 -10.23 0.81
N PHE A 110 -4.96 -9.66 2.00
CA PHE A 110 -4.90 -10.44 3.23
C PHE A 110 -5.86 -10.00 4.35
N TYR A 111 -6.52 -8.84 4.27
CA TYR A 111 -7.32 -8.31 5.38
C TYR A 111 -8.48 -9.23 5.82
N GLU A 112 -9.09 -9.97 4.89
CA GLU A 112 -10.15 -10.95 5.20
C GLU A 112 -9.65 -12.40 5.23
N SER A 113 -8.35 -12.61 5.00
CA SER A 113 -7.79 -13.96 4.93
C SER A 113 -7.35 -14.43 6.33
N LYS A 114 -7.73 -15.65 6.70
CA LYS A 114 -7.09 -16.33 7.84
C LYS A 114 -5.68 -16.75 7.42
N ILE A 115 -4.67 -16.02 7.86
CA ILE A 115 -3.26 -16.26 7.51
C ILE A 115 -2.53 -16.78 8.74
N THR A 116 -1.58 -17.67 8.51
CA THR A 116 -0.72 -18.27 9.54
C THR A 116 0.70 -17.70 9.54
N GLY A 117 1.00 -16.76 8.65
CA GLY A 117 2.30 -16.10 8.53
C GLY A 117 2.48 -14.99 9.57
N ASN A 118 3.35 -15.24 10.57
CA ASN A 118 3.59 -14.31 11.68
C ASN A 118 4.06 -12.93 11.21
N ASN A 119 4.85 -12.84 10.12
CA ASN A 119 5.42 -11.59 9.65
C ASN A 119 4.39 -10.76 8.87
N ILE A 120 3.54 -11.41 8.08
CA ILE A 120 2.41 -10.74 7.42
C ILE A 120 1.43 -10.25 8.48
N CYS A 121 1.09 -11.05 9.49
CA CYS A 121 0.23 -10.62 10.59
C CYS A 121 0.81 -9.39 11.32
N GLU A 122 2.10 -9.41 11.67
CA GLU A 122 2.77 -8.25 12.28
C GLU A 122 2.67 -7.00 11.37
N LEU A 123 2.86 -7.15 10.06
CA LEU A 123 2.72 -6.04 9.12
C LEU A 123 1.28 -5.49 9.08
N LEU A 124 0.27 -6.36 9.06
CA LEU A 124 -1.14 -5.95 9.07
C LEU A 124 -1.49 -5.20 10.37
N GLU A 125 -1.03 -5.69 11.53
CA GLU A 125 -1.22 -5.01 12.82
C GLU A 125 -0.57 -3.63 12.85
N VAL A 126 0.62 -3.48 12.25
CA VAL A 126 1.29 -2.19 12.13
C VAL A 126 0.48 -1.22 11.27
N ILE A 127 -0.05 -1.68 10.13
CA ILE A 127 -0.88 -0.86 9.23
C ILE A 127 -2.12 -0.33 9.97
N GLU A 128 -2.81 -1.21 10.71
CA GLU A 128 -3.99 -0.85 11.51
C GLU A 128 -3.64 0.15 12.61
N LYS A 129 -2.55 -0.11 13.34
CA LYS A 129 -2.11 0.74 14.46
C LYS A 129 -1.63 2.12 13.98
N GLU A 130 -0.95 2.19 12.85
CA GLU A 130 -0.48 3.45 12.24
C GLU A 130 -1.63 4.22 11.56
N ASN A 131 -2.80 3.59 11.39
CA ASN A 131 -3.96 4.17 10.71
C ASN A 131 -3.59 4.69 9.31
N ASP A 132 -2.92 3.85 8.51
CA ASP A 132 -2.46 4.21 7.17
C ASP A 132 -3.66 4.55 6.27
N ASN A 133 -3.81 5.85 5.97
CA ASN A 133 -4.84 6.39 5.09
C ASN A 133 -4.89 5.65 3.75
N GLY A 134 -6.09 5.34 3.28
CA GLY A 134 -6.30 4.65 2.01
C GLY A 134 -6.03 3.16 2.05
N ILE A 135 -5.41 2.64 3.11
CA ILE A 135 -5.20 1.20 3.29
C ILE A 135 -6.29 0.63 4.19
N ILE A 136 -6.39 1.09 5.44
CA ILE A 136 -7.33 0.52 6.44
C ILE A 136 -8.81 0.67 6.07
N ASP A 137 -9.13 1.65 5.23
CA ASP A 137 -10.47 2.03 4.83
C ASP A 137 -10.73 1.77 3.35
N MET A 138 -9.86 0.97 2.72
CA MET A 138 -9.99 0.65 1.31
C MET A 138 -11.36 0.07 0.96
N ILE A 139 -11.87 0.42 -0.21
CA ILE A 139 -13.14 -0.13 -0.68
C ILE A 139 -12.95 -1.64 -0.92
N PRO A 140 -13.83 -2.48 -0.34
CA PRO A 140 -13.81 -3.92 -0.58
C PRO A 140 -13.95 -4.22 -2.06
N LEU A 141 -13.03 -5.01 -2.59
CA LEU A 141 -13.07 -5.52 -3.95
C LEU A 141 -12.97 -7.03 -3.87
N LEU A 142 -13.89 -7.73 -4.53
CA LEU A 142 -13.80 -9.17 -4.70
C LEU A 142 -12.58 -9.47 -5.56
N MET A 143 -11.51 -9.94 -4.92
CA MET A 143 -10.28 -10.34 -5.59
C MET A 143 -10.31 -11.84 -5.84
N ASP A 144 -10.29 -12.24 -7.11
CA ASP A 144 -10.10 -13.63 -7.45
C ASP A 144 -8.66 -14.09 -7.11
N LYS A 145 -8.47 -15.41 -7.15
CA LYS A 145 -7.20 -16.05 -6.81
C LYS A 145 -6.06 -15.62 -7.74
N GLU A 146 -6.34 -15.45 -9.03
CA GLU A 146 -5.33 -15.14 -10.05
C GLU A 146 -4.77 -13.73 -9.86
N ASN A 147 -5.65 -12.73 -9.67
CA ASN A 147 -5.26 -11.35 -9.39
C ASN A 147 -4.49 -11.24 -8.08
N LYS A 148 -4.91 -11.98 -7.04
CA LYS A 148 -4.18 -12.04 -5.77
C LYS A 148 -2.75 -12.56 -5.97
N GLU A 149 -2.59 -13.64 -6.71
CA GLU A 149 -1.27 -14.19 -7.01
C GLU A 149 -0.39 -13.20 -7.79
N VAL A 150 -0.93 -12.55 -8.82
CA VAL A 150 -0.21 -11.54 -9.61
C VAL A 150 0.28 -10.40 -8.72
N TYR A 151 -0.56 -9.89 -7.81
CA TYR A 151 -0.17 -8.81 -6.90
C TYR A 151 0.90 -9.26 -5.92
N LEU A 152 0.78 -10.46 -5.35
CA LEU A 152 1.76 -11.00 -4.42
C LEU A 152 3.13 -11.26 -5.07
N VAL A 153 3.16 -11.70 -6.33
CA VAL A 153 4.42 -11.82 -7.09
C VAL A 153 5.09 -10.45 -7.27
N LYS A 154 4.33 -9.41 -7.63
CA LYS A 154 4.87 -8.05 -7.73
C LYS A 154 5.35 -7.50 -6.38
N VAL A 155 4.63 -7.80 -5.29
CA VAL A 155 5.05 -7.45 -3.93
C VAL A 155 6.38 -8.10 -3.59
N ILE A 156 6.57 -9.39 -3.91
CA ILE A 156 7.85 -10.08 -3.73
C ILE A 156 8.97 -9.35 -4.48
N GLU A 157 8.77 -8.96 -5.74
CA GLU A 157 9.77 -8.23 -6.52
C GLU A 157 10.18 -6.91 -5.86
N ILE A 158 9.21 -6.16 -5.31
CA ILE A 158 9.47 -4.91 -4.60
C ILE A 158 10.20 -5.18 -3.28
N LEU A 159 9.74 -6.16 -2.49
CA LEU A 159 10.40 -6.53 -1.24
C LEU A 159 11.86 -6.91 -1.48
N ARG A 160 12.17 -7.62 -2.55
CA ARG A 160 13.56 -7.94 -2.94
C ARG A 160 14.40 -6.68 -3.17
N LYS A 161 13.87 -5.69 -3.88
CA LYS A 161 14.54 -4.39 -4.07
C LYS A 161 14.75 -3.66 -2.74
N MET A 162 13.75 -3.69 -1.85
CA MET A 162 13.86 -3.09 -0.51
C MET A 162 14.92 -3.80 0.35
N VAL A 163 15.00 -5.12 0.28
CA VAL A 163 16.04 -5.93 0.96
C VAL A 163 17.43 -5.51 0.48
N GLU A 164 17.64 -5.47 -0.84
CA GLU A 164 18.91 -5.08 -1.43
C GLU A 164 19.31 -3.65 -1.05
N PHE A 165 18.37 -2.71 -1.12
CA PHE A 165 18.56 -1.32 -0.68
C PHE A 165 19.09 -1.26 0.76
N HIS A 166 18.41 -1.92 1.70
CA HIS A 166 18.82 -1.91 3.11
C HIS A 166 20.17 -2.60 3.36
N PHE A 167 20.48 -3.63 2.58
CA PHE A 167 21.78 -4.30 2.66
C PHE A 167 22.90 -3.43 2.09
N GLN A 168 22.64 -2.60 1.08
CA GLN A 168 23.63 -1.67 0.54
C GLN A 168 23.98 -0.55 1.52
N VAL A 169 23.02 -0.08 2.34
CA VAL A 169 23.26 0.95 3.38
C VAL A 169 24.29 0.50 4.43
N GLY A 170 24.34 -0.79 4.75
CA GLY A 170 25.47 -1.37 5.48
C GLY A 170 25.47 -1.19 7.01
N THR A 171 24.39 -0.66 7.60
CA THR A 171 24.25 -0.50 9.07
C THR A 171 23.42 -1.64 9.67
N ARG A 172 23.68 -1.98 10.94
CA ARG A 172 22.94 -3.06 11.63
C ARG A 172 21.43 -2.83 11.65
N SER A 173 21.00 -1.59 11.88
CA SER A 173 19.59 -1.21 11.83
C SER A 173 18.97 -1.40 10.44
N SER A 174 19.73 -1.12 9.37
CA SER A 174 19.27 -1.37 8.00
C SER A 174 19.24 -2.87 7.70
N TYR A 175 20.22 -3.64 8.15
CA TYR A 175 20.18 -5.11 8.03
C TYR A 175 18.96 -5.72 8.71
N ALA A 176 18.58 -5.25 9.90
CA ALA A 176 17.36 -5.70 10.57
C ALA A 176 16.09 -5.39 9.75
N LYS A 177 16.02 -4.21 9.11
CA LYS A 177 14.91 -3.87 8.19
C LYS A 177 14.90 -4.74 6.94
N GLY A 178 16.07 -4.99 6.33
CA GLY A 178 16.19 -5.90 5.20
C GLY A 178 15.78 -7.33 5.56
N ALA A 179 16.19 -7.83 6.73
CA ALA A 179 15.79 -9.15 7.23
C ALA A 179 14.28 -9.23 7.46
N TYR A 180 13.67 -8.17 7.99
CA TYR A 180 12.21 -8.07 8.11
C TYR A 180 11.50 -8.16 6.76
N TYR A 181 11.92 -7.39 5.74
CA TYR A 181 11.30 -7.48 4.41
C TYR A 181 11.51 -8.85 3.75
N CYS A 182 12.66 -9.48 3.99
CA CYS A 182 12.90 -10.85 3.53
C CYS A 182 11.96 -11.86 4.20
N SER A 183 11.62 -11.68 5.48
CA SER A 183 10.71 -12.59 6.19
C SER A 183 9.25 -12.38 5.79
N VAL A 184 8.84 -11.14 5.48
CA VAL A 184 7.54 -10.90 4.84
C VAL A 184 7.48 -11.59 3.48
N ALA A 185 8.56 -11.53 2.67
CA ALA A 185 8.60 -12.23 1.39
C ALA A 185 8.50 -13.76 1.56
N LYS A 186 9.15 -14.34 2.59
CA LYS A 186 9.02 -15.76 2.96
C LYS A 186 7.56 -16.16 3.13
N ASP A 187 6.82 -15.44 3.99
CA ASP A 187 5.42 -15.74 4.27
C ASP A 187 4.56 -15.68 2.99
N ILE A 188 4.85 -14.75 2.08
CA ILE A 188 4.15 -14.66 0.78
C ILE A 188 4.48 -15.86 -0.11
N TYR A 189 5.75 -16.25 -0.22
CA TYR A 189 6.14 -17.45 -0.98
C TYR A 189 5.49 -18.71 -0.40
N GLU A 190 5.43 -18.86 0.93
CA GLU A 190 4.76 -19.97 1.59
C GLU A 190 3.26 -19.99 1.28
N PHE A 191 2.59 -18.83 1.36
CA PHE A 191 1.19 -18.69 0.98
C PHE A 191 0.93 -19.11 -0.48
N LEU A 192 1.86 -18.78 -1.39
CA LEU A 192 1.79 -19.17 -2.80
C LEU A 192 2.22 -20.62 -3.06
N ASN A 193 2.57 -21.41 -2.05
CA ASN A 193 3.14 -22.76 -2.17
C ASN A 193 4.46 -22.81 -2.96
N ARG A 194 5.25 -21.74 -2.91
CA ARG A 194 6.51 -21.54 -3.65
C ARG A 194 7.73 -21.53 -2.73
N LYS A 195 7.72 -22.37 -1.67
CA LYS A 195 8.79 -22.44 -0.66
C LYS A 195 10.18 -22.68 -1.24
N ALA A 196 10.29 -23.57 -2.24
CA ALA A 196 11.57 -23.87 -2.88
C ALA A 196 12.23 -22.65 -3.55
N GLU A 197 11.41 -21.73 -4.09
CA GLU A 197 11.90 -20.50 -4.71
C GLU A 197 12.42 -19.53 -3.65
N PHE A 198 11.72 -19.40 -2.52
CA PHE A 198 12.22 -18.64 -1.39
C PHE A 198 13.56 -19.19 -0.88
N GLU A 199 13.67 -20.51 -0.70
CA GLU A 199 14.92 -21.13 -0.23
C GLU A 199 16.09 -20.88 -1.19
N SER A 200 15.85 -20.85 -2.50
CA SER A 200 16.85 -20.48 -3.50
C SER A 200 17.25 -19.01 -3.36
N TYR A 201 16.27 -18.11 -3.28
CA TYR A 201 16.48 -16.68 -3.08
C TYR A 201 17.29 -16.38 -1.80
N TYR A 202 16.88 -16.94 -0.67
CA TYR A 202 17.54 -16.78 0.63
C TYR A 202 18.98 -17.29 0.61
N ARG A 203 19.21 -18.50 0.06
CA ARG A 203 20.57 -19.05 -0.07
C ARG A 203 21.47 -18.15 -0.90
N ASN A 204 20.97 -17.61 -2.02
CA ASN A 204 21.73 -16.69 -2.85
C ASN A 204 22.13 -15.41 -2.10
N ILE A 205 21.21 -14.82 -1.33
CA ILE A 205 21.51 -13.66 -0.47
C ILE A 205 22.61 -13.99 0.53
N MET A 206 22.48 -15.11 1.23
CA MET A 206 23.44 -15.50 2.28
C MET A 206 24.83 -15.77 1.70
N LEU A 207 24.91 -16.38 0.51
CA LEU A 207 26.17 -16.61 -0.19
C LEU A 207 26.84 -15.31 -0.64
N GLN A 208 26.08 -14.38 -1.23
CA GLN A 208 26.58 -13.08 -1.66
C GLN A 208 27.07 -12.23 -0.48
N ASN A 209 26.44 -12.38 0.69
CA ASN A 209 26.74 -11.60 1.89
C ASN A 209 27.57 -12.36 2.94
N LYS A 210 28.26 -13.45 2.56
CA LYS A 210 29.02 -14.32 3.48
C LYS A 210 30.03 -13.60 4.39
N ARG A 211 30.55 -12.44 3.94
CA ARG A 211 31.53 -11.62 4.67
C ARG A 211 30.91 -10.56 5.58
N ARG A 212 29.58 -10.55 5.73
CA ARG A 212 28.83 -9.57 6.54
C ARG A 212 28.17 -10.28 7.72
N PRO A 213 28.90 -10.59 8.81
CA PRO A 213 28.39 -11.40 9.93
C PRO A 213 27.14 -10.77 10.58
N ALA A 214 27.15 -9.45 10.83
CA ALA A 214 25.99 -8.78 11.41
C ALA A 214 24.71 -8.89 10.55
N LEU A 215 24.84 -8.90 9.22
CA LEU A 215 23.68 -9.12 8.34
C LEU A 215 23.15 -10.54 8.49
N ARG A 216 24.07 -11.52 8.51
CA ARG A 216 23.72 -12.93 8.69
C ARG A 216 23.01 -13.18 10.00
N ASP A 217 23.49 -12.59 11.09
CA ASP A 217 22.87 -12.71 12.41
C ASP A 217 21.41 -12.20 12.37
N GLU A 218 21.16 -11.04 11.75
CA GLU A 218 19.79 -10.51 11.62
C GLU A 218 18.90 -11.39 10.72
N MET A 219 19.44 -11.93 9.62
CA MET A 219 18.72 -12.85 8.74
C MET A 219 18.35 -14.16 9.45
N GLU A 220 19.33 -14.81 10.08
CA GLU A 220 19.14 -16.07 10.80
C GLU A 220 18.16 -15.89 11.97
N ARG A 221 18.27 -14.78 12.72
CA ARG A 221 17.32 -14.43 13.79
C ARG A 221 15.90 -14.30 13.27
N ARG A 222 15.70 -13.63 12.14
CA ARG A 222 14.35 -13.36 11.62
C ARG A 222 13.73 -14.56 10.90
N MET A 223 14.51 -15.43 10.27
CA MET A 223 13.99 -16.61 9.57
C MET A 223 13.52 -17.74 10.48
N ASN A 224 14.06 -17.79 11.70
CA ASN A 224 13.79 -18.82 12.71
C ASN A 224 12.70 -18.42 13.73
N ASN A 225 12.22 -17.17 13.67
CA ASN A 225 11.03 -16.70 14.38
C ASN A 225 9.77 -16.89 13.52
#